data_AF-E9D2U1-F1
#
_entry.id   AF-E9D2U1-F1
#
_cell.length_a   1.000
_cell.length_b   1.000
_cell.length_c   1.000
_cell.angle_alpha   90.00
_cell.angle_beta   90.00
_cell.angle_gamma   90.00
#
_symmetry.space_group_name_H-M   'P 1'
#
loop_
_entity.id
_entity.type
_entity.pdbx_description
1 polymer ?
#
loop_
_entity_poly.entity_id
_entity_poly.type
_entity_poly.pdbx_seq_one_letter_code
_entity_poly.pdbx_strand_id
1 'polypeptide(L)'
;MSASLNCEERLFEPEMNTDTRSPASTESRASSQAQALSLSLLSQCRALLHELTSFQLYLTGLSRPNLVELRQFKSAVQAELRSLEKLCESANKAAEEDEQAKRAECTETGVVRGDDEDGKSSGGEGDAHLVGAAERKVLHSLRSSNLPFFSTVWKVAKTACTGLVAFNKKFYWQEVKKKKKLERDDYEMENGFPSLELQNGGVEVGIDESEVAELVRLKRNVIVDIVADHGEEWVKVSTITPTRLLFELARQGWELDSDDEEEYRLRNYDSEDDGDDDIVELVKLAVDMKKAAAQTRVRYKHPRIRFILPKVTEGQAPHTDRIIHEIRKAGVTVECGTIPENPLTGGAKQLDPRSLEATFSSLLPSPYPQRTSTLNVDCTLLLALVSDLSHYCNIAHSTHHHRAITRQIELEAEKPLVPSELWPAMGDKDLLCTTEAAQRMREIVDTIGTQAEKTRTKLLMGEMDEHLERQQLISRFQELSDHKVPTDWRIPIRVVESREVIRRGFEDGRLPPVARKIANHLSDINASVFVYGWSTGLMTISSNRTVAKQIETMIEKNRGDDDDLRGPFVWVCDTARSLVGKEKNRKS
;
A
#
# COMPACT_ATOMS: atom_id res chain seq x y z
N MET A 1 -44.62 -3.00 49.21
CA MET A 1 -46.05 -2.76 48.94
C MET A 1 -46.19 -2.70 47.42
N SER A 2 -46.53 -3.81 46.76
CA SER A 2 -47.92 -4.21 46.36
C SER A 2 -48.34 -3.42 45.09
N ALA A 3 -48.82 -3.96 43.98
CA ALA A 3 -49.34 -5.28 43.57
C ALA A 3 -49.31 -5.30 42.01
N SER A 4 -48.94 -6.37 41.32
CA SER A 4 -49.77 -7.52 40.84
C SER A 4 -51.10 -7.14 40.18
N LEU A 5 -51.32 -7.62 38.95
CA LEU A 5 -52.56 -8.18 38.33
C LEU A 5 -52.35 -8.27 36.79
N ASN A 6 -52.16 -9.49 36.24
CA ASN A 6 -53.16 -10.40 35.64
C ASN A 6 -53.53 -10.10 34.18
N CYS A 7 -53.32 -11.06 33.27
CA CYS A 7 -54.34 -11.50 32.30
C CYS A 7 -53.92 -12.79 31.54
N GLU A 8 -54.44 -13.90 32.05
CA GLU A 8 -55.12 -15.02 31.37
C GLU A 8 -54.60 -15.69 30.08
N GLU A 9 -54.42 -17.00 30.25
CA GLU A 9 -54.41 -18.08 29.25
C GLU A 9 -55.68 -18.12 28.39
N ARG A 10 -55.53 -18.45 27.11
CA ARG A 10 -56.55 -19.21 26.36
C ARG A 10 -55.89 -20.32 25.55
N LEU A 11 -56.20 -21.53 25.99
CA LEU A 11 -56.08 -22.80 25.28
C LEU A 11 -56.86 -22.77 23.96
N PHE A 12 -56.24 -23.28 22.89
CA PHE A 12 -56.93 -23.81 21.73
C PHE A 12 -56.13 -25.02 21.23
N GLU A 13 -56.62 -26.21 21.54
CA GLU A 13 -56.25 -27.44 20.85
C GLU A 13 -56.86 -27.45 19.43
N PRO A 14 -56.20 -28.11 18.47
CA PRO A 14 -56.95 -28.77 17.42
C PRO A 14 -56.68 -30.27 17.37
N GLU A 15 -57.76 -30.96 17.04
CA GLU A 15 -58.00 -32.39 17.09
C GLU A 15 -57.04 -33.23 16.25
N MET A 16 -56.79 -34.44 16.77
CA MET A 16 -56.23 -35.56 16.01
C MET A 16 -57.07 -35.87 14.78
N ASN A 17 -56.45 -35.87 13.60
CA ASN A 17 -56.91 -36.69 12.49
C ASN A 17 -55.78 -37.64 12.09
N THR A 18 -55.99 -38.92 12.37
CA THR A 18 -55.14 -40.03 11.99
C THR A 18 -55.32 -40.30 10.50
N ASP A 19 -54.32 -39.99 9.68
CA ASP A 19 -54.16 -40.67 8.39
C ASP A 19 -52.70 -41.01 8.14
N THR A 20 -52.48 -42.32 8.07
CA THR A 20 -51.20 -42.99 8.00
C THR A 20 -50.73 -42.95 6.55
N ARG A 21 -49.80 -42.06 6.22
CA ARG A 21 -48.95 -42.23 5.02
C ARG A 21 -47.62 -41.51 5.21
N SER A 22 -46.59 -42.29 5.48
CA SER A 22 -45.19 -41.85 5.46
C SER A 22 -44.87 -41.22 4.10
N PRO A 23 -44.47 -39.93 4.02
CA PRO A 23 -43.77 -39.46 2.85
C PRO A 23 -42.30 -39.85 2.99
N ALA A 24 -41.81 -40.46 1.93
CA ALA A 24 -40.47 -40.94 1.72
C ALA A 24 -39.40 -40.04 2.35
N SER A 25 -38.42 -40.71 2.98
CA SER A 25 -37.06 -40.22 3.15
C SER A 25 -36.63 -39.41 1.94
N THR A 26 -36.51 -38.09 2.12
CA THR A 26 -35.80 -37.21 1.19
C THR A 26 -34.34 -37.63 1.25
N GLU A 27 -33.98 -38.59 0.42
CA GLU A 27 -32.60 -38.99 0.18
C GLU A 27 -31.78 -37.74 -0.15
N SER A 28 -30.73 -37.52 0.65
CA SER A 28 -29.68 -36.56 0.42
C SER A 28 -29.18 -36.70 -1.02
N ARG A 29 -29.60 -35.80 -1.93
CA ARG A 29 -28.95 -35.59 -3.24
C ARG A 29 -27.47 -35.43 -2.98
N ALA A 30 -26.65 -36.39 -3.39
CA ALA A 30 -25.20 -36.25 -3.37
C ALA A 30 -24.83 -35.00 -4.18
N SER A 31 -24.40 -33.94 -3.50
CA SER A 31 -23.98 -32.71 -4.16
C SER A 31 -22.76 -33.04 -5.01
N SER A 32 -22.79 -32.66 -6.29
CA SER A 32 -21.68 -32.94 -7.19
C SER A 32 -20.40 -32.25 -6.69
N GLN A 33 -19.24 -32.79 -7.04
CA GLN A 33 -17.97 -32.20 -6.60
C GLN A 33 -17.82 -30.76 -7.13
N ALA A 34 -18.34 -30.49 -8.33
CA ALA A 34 -18.37 -29.14 -8.90
C ALA A 34 -19.25 -28.17 -8.09
N GLN A 35 -20.42 -28.62 -7.64
CA GLN A 35 -21.34 -27.83 -6.83
C GLN A 35 -20.75 -27.51 -5.46
N ALA A 36 -20.17 -28.50 -4.78
CA ALA A 36 -19.55 -28.29 -3.48
C ALA A 36 -18.37 -27.29 -3.56
N LEU A 37 -17.51 -27.42 -4.58
CA LEU A 37 -16.38 -26.52 -4.79
C LEU A 37 -16.83 -25.10 -5.15
N SER A 38 -17.81 -24.94 -6.04
CA SER A 38 -18.30 -23.61 -6.46
C SER A 38 -18.93 -22.85 -5.30
N LEU A 39 -19.74 -23.51 -4.47
CA LEU A 39 -20.33 -22.91 -3.27
C LEU A 39 -19.28 -22.48 -2.25
N SER A 40 -18.25 -23.30 -2.03
CA SER A 40 -17.13 -22.96 -1.16
C SER A 40 -16.37 -21.72 -1.66
N LEU A 41 -16.01 -21.68 -2.95
CA LEU A 41 -15.33 -20.54 -3.56
C LEU A 41 -16.19 -19.27 -3.53
N LEU A 42 -17.49 -19.36 -3.80
CA LEU A 42 -18.41 -18.23 -3.69
C LEU A 42 -18.48 -17.68 -2.28
N SER A 43 -18.59 -18.55 -1.27
CA SER A 43 -18.59 -18.17 0.14
C SER A 43 -17.30 -17.40 0.49
N GLN A 44 -16.14 -17.96 0.11
CA GLN A 44 -14.84 -17.33 0.35
C GLN A 44 -14.70 -15.98 -0.37
N CYS A 45 -15.16 -15.87 -1.61
CA CYS A 45 -15.10 -14.63 -2.38
C CYS A 45 -15.99 -13.53 -1.76
N ARG A 46 -17.18 -13.90 -1.26
CA ARG A 46 -18.08 -12.98 -0.54
C ARG A 46 -17.47 -12.52 0.78
N ALA A 47 -16.86 -13.43 1.54
CA ALA A 47 -16.16 -13.09 2.78
C ALA A 47 -15.01 -12.10 2.54
N LEU A 48 -14.18 -12.34 1.52
CA LEU A 48 -13.11 -11.43 1.11
C LEU A 48 -13.67 -10.04 0.74
N LEU A 49 -14.71 -9.99 -0.10
CA LEU A 49 -15.29 -8.72 -0.52
C LEU A 49 -15.93 -7.95 0.64
N HIS A 50 -16.51 -8.66 1.61
CA HIS A 50 -17.03 -8.07 2.84
C HIS A 50 -15.90 -7.41 3.63
N GLU A 51 -14.79 -8.12 3.89
CA GLU A 51 -13.63 -7.55 4.59
C GLU A 51 -13.06 -6.30 3.89
N LEU A 52 -12.89 -6.35 2.56
CA LEU A 52 -12.41 -5.21 1.79
C LEU A 52 -13.38 -4.01 1.85
N THR A 53 -14.68 -4.29 1.96
CA THR A 53 -15.70 -3.24 2.12
C THR A 53 -15.67 -2.65 3.53
N SER A 54 -15.50 -3.48 4.57
CA SER A 54 -15.28 -3.01 5.94
C SER A 54 -14.04 -2.14 6.04
N PHE A 55 -12.94 -2.52 5.39
CA PHE A 55 -11.72 -1.71 5.34
C PHE A 55 -11.94 -0.36 4.62
N GLN A 56 -12.67 -0.35 3.50
CA GLN A 56 -13.02 0.90 2.80
C GLN A 56 -13.92 1.82 3.65
N LEU A 57 -14.87 1.25 4.39
CA LEU A 57 -15.72 2.00 5.31
C LEU A 57 -14.90 2.58 6.47
N TYR A 58 -13.95 1.81 7.00
CA TYR A 58 -13.00 2.28 8.01
C TYR A 58 -12.19 3.49 7.52
N LEU A 59 -11.66 3.45 6.29
CA LEU A 59 -10.95 4.60 5.69
C LEU A 59 -11.83 5.84 5.53
N THR A 60 -13.10 5.65 5.18
CA THR A 60 -14.09 6.73 5.09
C THR A 60 -14.41 7.31 6.46
N GLY A 61 -14.53 6.46 7.49
CA GLY A 61 -14.74 6.88 8.88
C GLY A 61 -13.58 7.69 9.45
N LEU A 62 -12.35 7.48 8.95
CA LEU A 62 -11.18 8.31 9.27
C LEU A 62 -11.11 9.61 8.46
N SER A 63 -12.11 9.92 7.63
CA SER A 63 -12.10 11.04 6.69
C SER A 63 -10.90 11.03 5.74
N ARG A 64 -10.33 9.85 5.45
CA ARG A 64 -9.18 9.65 4.56
C ARG A 64 -9.44 8.51 3.58
N PRO A 65 -10.46 8.62 2.70
CA PRO A 65 -10.89 7.53 1.80
C PRO A 65 -9.82 7.13 0.77
N ASN A 66 -8.90 8.04 0.44
CA ASN A 66 -7.83 7.83 -0.54
C ASN A 66 -6.47 7.50 0.12
N LEU A 67 -6.44 7.19 1.42
CA LEU A 67 -5.20 6.85 2.12
C LEU A 67 -4.55 5.58 1.55
N VAL A 68 -5.38 4.64 1.10
CA VAL A 68 -4.95 3.40 0.47
C VAL A 68 -5.66 3.23 -0.89
N GLU A 69 -4.88 3.03 -1.96
CA GLU A 69 -5.42 2.76 -3.29
C GLU A 69 -5.99 1.33 -3.38
N LEU A 70 -7.23 1.16 -2.93
CA LEU A 70 -7.92 -0.15 -2.87
C LEU A 70 -8.84 -0.42 -4.08
N ARG A 71 -9.25 0.64 -4.79
CA ARG A 71 -10.34 0.60 -5.78
C ARG A 71 -10.14 -0.46 -6.87
N GLN A 72 -8.95 -0.52 -7.46
CA GLN A 72 -8.66 -1.44 -8.56
C GLN A 72 -8.70 -2.90 -8.11
N PHE A 73 -8.08 -3.19 -6.96
CA PHE A 73 -8.08 -4.53 -6.36
C PHE A 73 -9.51 -5.00 -6.00
N LYS A 74 -10.30 -4.15 -5.33
CA LYS A 74 -11.69 -4.47 -5.01
C LYS A 74 -12.54 -4.72 -6.27
N SER A 75 -12.33 -3.93 -7.33
CA SER A 75 -13.03 -4.13 -8.61
C SER A 75 -12.67 -5.46 -9.28
N ALA A 76 -11.41 -5.89 -9.18
CA ALA A 76 -10.97 -7.20 -9.68
C ALA A 76 -11.63 -8.35 -8.90
N VAL A 77 -11.69 -8.26 -7.57
CA VAL A 77 -12.40 -9.25 -6.72
C VAL A 77 -13.90 -9.29 -7.03
N GLN A 78 -14.53 -8.14 -7.30
CA GLN A 78 -15.93 -8.09 -7.74
C GLN A 78 -16.16 -8.74 -9.12
N ALA A 79 -15.20 -8.61 -10.04
CA ALA A 79 -15.26 -9.28 -11.33
C ALA A 79 -15.11 -10.81 -11.17
N GLU A 80 -14.23 -11.26 -10.29
CA GLU A 80 -14.08 -12.68 -9.94
C GLU A 80 -15.36 -13.24 -9.32
N LEU A 81 -16.02 -12.51 -8.41
CA LEU A 81 -17.31 -12.92 -7.84
C LEU A 81 -18.35 -13.19 -8.94
N ARG A 82 -18.49 -12.26 -9.90
CA ARG A 82 -19.42 -12.43 -11.03
C ARG A 82 -19.05 -13.63 -11.91
N SER A 83 -17.76 -13.92 -12.07
CA SER A 83 -17.29 -15.09 -12.81
C SER A 83 -17.64 -16.39 -12.07
N LEU A 84 -17.40 -16.44 -10.77
CA LEU A 84 -17.73 -17.59 -9.92
C LEU A 84 -19.24 -17.83 -9.83
N GLU A 85 -20.07 -16.78 -9.82
CA GLU A 85 -21.53 -16.91 -9.85
C GLU A 85 -21.99 -17.61 -11.14
N LYS A 86 -21.45 -17.21 -12.30
CA LYS A 86 -21.70 -17.90 -13.57
C LYS A 86 -21.22 -19.35 -13.57
N LEU A 87 -20.02 -19.62 -13.02
CA LEU A 87 -19.50 -20.98 -12.92
C LEU A 87 -20.32 -21.86 -11.98
N CYS A 88 -20.91 -21.29 -10.92
CA CYS A 88 -21.83 -21.99 -10.04
C CYS A 88 -23.13 -22.37 -10.76
N GLU A 89 -23.69 -21.47 -11.57
CA GLU A 89 -24.83 -21.79 -12.43
C GLU A 89 -24.49 -22.90 -13.43
N SER A 90 -23.30 -22.84 -14.06
CA SER A 90 -22.81 -23.89 -14.94
C SER A 90 -22.58 -25.22 -14.22
N ALA A 91 -22.12 -25.20 -12.96
CA ALA A 91 -21.95 -26.41 -12.15
C ALA A 91 -23.29 -27.07 -11.83
N ASN A 92 -24.33 -26.27 -11.57
CA ASN A 92 -25.68 -26.77 -11.35
C ASN A 92 -26.24 -27.43 -12.62
N LYS A 93 -26.11 -26.76 -13.78
CA LYS A 93 -26.55 -27.29 -15.08
C LYS A 93 -25.80 -28.56 -15.45
N ALA A 94 -24.47 -28.59 -15.29
CA ALA A 94 -23.66 -29.77 -15.60
C ALA A 94 -24.05 -30.98 -14.73
N ALA A 95 -24.36 -30.75 -13.45
CA ALA A 95 -24.83 -31.81 -12.57
C ALA A 95 -26.22 -32.34 -12.99
N GLU A 96 -27.11 -31.48 -13.47
CA GLU A 96 -28.42 -31.88 -14.02
C GLU A 96 -28.28 -32.65 -15.34
N GLU A 97 -27.39 -32.20 -16.24
CA GLU A 97 -27.09 -32.86 -17.52
C GLU A 97 -26.46 -34.25 -17.31
N ASP A 98 -25.50 -34.37 -16.41
CA ASP A 98 -24.85 -35.64 -16.10
C ASP A 98 -25.82 -36.61 -15.37
N GLU A 99 -26.72 -36.11 -14.52
CA GLU A 99 -27.83 -36.90 -13.95
C GLU A 99 -28.81 -37.38 -15.04
N GLN A 100 -29.14 -36.51 -16.00
CA GLN A 100 -30.08 -36.82 -17.08
C GLN A 100 -29.48 -37.81 -18.08
N ALA A 101 -28.17 -37.71 -18.38
CA ALA A 101 -27.43 -38.66 -19.20
C ALA A 101 -27.36 -40.05 -18.54
N LYS A 102 -27.08 -40.12 -17.23
CA LYS A 102 -27.11 -41.38 -16.46
C LYS A 102 -28.48 -42.04 -16.50
N ARG A 103 -29.56 -41.25 -16.36
CA ARG A 103 -30.94 -41.76 -16.46
C ARG A 103 -31.26 -42.28 -17.86
N ALA A 104 -30.78 -41.61 -18.92
CA ALA A 104 -30.99 -42.03 -20.30
C ALA A 104 -30.28 -43.35 -20.62
N GLU A 105 -29.03 -43.53 -20.18
CA GLU A 105 -28.26 -44.78 -20.35
C GLU A 105 -28.94 -45.97 -19.62
N CYS A 106 -29.48 -45.77 -18.41
CA CYS A 106 -30.22 -46.82 -17.71
C CYS A 106 -31.52 -47.24 -18.41
N THR A 107 -32.15 -46.35 -19.18
CA THR A 107 -33.35 -46.68 -19.96
C THR A 107 -33.06 -47.43 -21.27
N GLU A 108 -31.87 -47.27 -21.87
CA GLU A 108 -31.51 -47.96 -23.12
C GLU A 108 -31.02 -49.40 -22.92
N THR A 109 -30.52 -49.76 -21.74
CA THR A 109 -30.15 -51.14 -21.40
C THR A 109 -31.32 -52.03 -20.97
N GLY A 110 -32.56 -51.55 -21.07
CA GLY A 110 -33.79 -52.26 -20.71
C GLY A 110 -34.30 -53.28 -21.74
N VAL A 111 -33.43 -54.06 -22.38
CA VAL A 111 -33.84 -55.26 -23.16
C VAL A 111 -33.44 -56.51 -22.40
N VAL A 112 -34.46 -57.24 -21.95
CA VAL A 112 -34.40 -58.58 -21.37
C VAL A 112 -33.47 -59.48 -22.18
N ARG A 113 -32.43 -60.01 -21.55
CA ARG A 113 -31.77 -61.24 -22.01
C ARG A 113 -31.74 -62.19 -20.82
N GLY A 114 -32.58 -63.23 -20.93
CA GLY A 114 -32.73 -64.26 -19.91
C GLY A 114 -31.45 -65.05 -19.68
N ASP A 115 -31.34 -65.50 -18.43
CA ASP A 115 -30.71 -66.71 -17.91
C ASP A 115 -29.56 -67.31 -18.72
N ASP A 116 -28.36 -67.25 -18.12
CA ASP A 116 -27.55 -68.45 -17.92
C ASP A 116 -26.63 -68.21 -16.70
N GLU A 117 -26.80 -69.08 -15.69
CA GLU A 117 -25.90 -69.24 -14.56
C GLU A 117 -24.53 -69.72 -15.05
N ASP A 118 -23.45 -69.04 -14.66
CA ASP A 118 -22.24 -69.74 -14.23
C ASP A 118 -21.29 -68.79 -13.48
N GLY A 119 -20.95 -69.19 -12.26
CA GLY A 119 -20.17 -68.40 -11.34
C GLY A 119 -18.70 -68.27 -11.73
N LYS A 120 -18.14 -67.08 -11.51
CA LYS A 120 -16.80 -66.92 -10.95
C LYS A 120 -16.61 -65.53 -10.36
N SER A 121 -16.37 -65.53 -9.05
CA SER A 121 -15.82 -64.43 -8.29
C SER A 121 -14.50 -63.94 -8.92
N SER A 122 -14.42 -62.64 -9.22
CA SER A 122 -13.18 -61.87 -9.09
C SER A 122 -13.53 -60.50 -8.52
N GLY A 123 -13.14 -60.28 -7.27
CA GLY A 123 -13.09 -58.94 -6.69
C GLY A 123 -12.16 -58.04 -7.51
N GLY A 124 -12.57 -56.80 -7.67
CA GLY A 124 -11.84 -55.76 -8.39
C GLY A 124 -12.45 -54.40 -8.06
N GLU A 125 -11.95 -53.83 -6.97
CA GLU A 125 -11.68 -52.41 -6.74
C GLU A 125 -12.55 -51.34 -7.43
N GLY A 126 -13.09 -50.43 -6.61
CA GLY A 126 -13.15 -49.01 -6.98
C GLY A 126 -14.54 -48.45 -7.22
N ASP A 127 -15.22 -48.09 -6.13
CA ASP A 127 -16.19 -46.99 -6.10
C ASP A 127 -15.49 -45.67 -6.49
N ALA A 128 -15.20 -45.51 -7.78
CA ALA A 128 -14.77 -44.26 -8.37
C ALA A 128 -15.99 -43.64 -9.04
N HIS A 129 -16.65 -42.74 -8.31
CA HIS A 129 -17.66 -41.81 -8.83
C HIS A 129 -17.16 -41.18 -10.13
N LEU A 130 -17.53 -41.77 -11.29
CA LEU A 130 -17.15 -41.28 -12.61
C LEU A 130 -17.81 -39.91 -12.80
N VAL A 131 -17.04 -38.86 -12.52
CA VAL A 131 -17.41 -37.47 -12.76
C VAL A 131 -17.78 -37.33 -14.24
N GLY A 132 -19.00 -36.83 -14.51
CA GLY A 132 -19.49 -36.70 -15.87
C GLY A 132 -18.64 -35.72 -16.69
N ALA A 133 -18.73 -35.81 -18.02
CA ALA A 133 -17.89 -35.02 -18.91
C ALA A 133 -18.19 -33.51 -18.82
N ALA A 134 -19.45 -33.15 -18.54
CA ALA A 134 -19.86 -31.77 -18.30
C ALA A 134 -19.32 -31.26 -16.95
N GLU A 135 -19.46 -32.05 -15.88
CA GLU A 135 -18.93 -31.71 -14.55
C GLU A 135 -17.40 -31.54 -14.56
N ARG A 136 -16.66 -32.39 -15.29
CA ARG A 136 -15.19 -32.28 -15.41
C ARG A 136 -14.73 -30.94 -16.01
N LYS A 137 -15.43 -30.44 -17.03
CA LYS A 137 -15.09 -29.14 -17.67
C LYS A 137 -15.29 -27.99 -16.68
N VAL A 138 -16.40 -28.01 -15.93
CA VAL A 138 -16.68 -26.96 -14.93
C VAL A 138 -15.71 -27.04 -13.76
N LEU A 139 -15.36 -28.25 -13.29
CA LEU A 139 -14.36 -28.46 -12.24
C LEU A 139 -12.98 -27.90 -12.61
N HIS A 140 -12.54 -28.10 -13.85
CA HIS A 140 -11.29 -27.53 -14.33
C HIS A 140 -11.32 -25.99 -14.25
N SER A 141 -12.40 -25.37 -14.73
CA SER A 141 -12.59 -23.91 -14.67
C SER A 141 -12.60 -23.38 -13.23
N LEU A 142 -13.29 -24.07 -12.30
CA LEU A 142 -13.32 -23.72 -10.88
C LEU A 142 -11.93 -23.80 -10.23
N ARG A 143 -11.15 -24.84 -10.57
CA ARG A 143 -9.77 -24.99 -10.09
C ARG A 143 -8.81 -23.92 -10.63
N SER A 144 -9.12 -23.34 -11.80
CA SER A 144 -8.37 -22.22 -12.38
C SER A 144 -8.83 -20.83 -11.93
N SER A 145 -9.71 -20.73 -10.93
CA SER A 145 -10.14 -19.43 -10.37
C SER A 145 -8.96 -18.63 -9.82
N ASN A 146 -9.05 -17.29 -9.94
CA ASN A 146 -8.07 -16.37 -9.38
C ASN A 146 -8.32 -16.04 -7.91
N LEU A 147 -9.41 -16.55 -7.31
CA LEU A 147 -9.74 -16.30 -5.91
C LEU A 147 -8.61 -16.66 -4.92
N PRO A 148 -7.91 -17.81 -5.06
CA PRO A 148 -6.78 -18.12 -4.18
C PRO A 148 -5.68 -17.06 -4.23
N PHE A 149 -5.43 -16.45 -5.39
CA PHE A 149 -4.49 -15.34 -5.53
C PHE A 149 -4.97 -14.10 -4.76
N PHE A 150 -6.21 -13.63 -4.99
CA PHE A 150 -6.72 -12.45 -4.28
C PHE A 150 -6.79 -12.65 -2.76
N SER A 151 -7.19 -13.84 -2.31
CA SER A 151 -7.21 -14.20 -0.89
C SER A 151 -5.81 -14.17 -0.29
N THR A 152 -4.81 -14.68 -1.01
CA THR A 152 -3.41 -14.65 -0.58
C THR A 152 -2.88 -13.22 -0.50
N VAL A 153 -3.12 -12.37 -1.50
CA VAL A 153 -2.69 -10.96 -1.50
C VAL A 153 -3.25 -10.23 -0.28
N TRP A 154 -4.54 -10.41 0.02
CA TRP A 154 -5.15 -9.81 1.20
C TRP A 154 -4.60 -10.39 2.50
N LYS A 155 -4.38 -11.71 2.58
CA LYS A 155 -3.77 -12.37 3.75
C LYS A 155 -2.35 -11.84 4.02
N VAL A 156 -1.52 -11.74 2.98
CA VAL A 156 -0.17 -11.16 3.07
C VAL A 156 -0.25 -9.75 3.60
N ALA A 157 -1.09 -8.90 3.00
CA ALA A 157 -1.23 -7.52 3.45
C ALA A 157 -1.56 -7.44 4.95
N LYS A 158 -2.50 -8.27 5.42
CA LYS A 158 -2.92 -8.31 6.83
C LYS A 158 -1.86 -8.81 7.81
N THR A 159 -0.95 -9.69 7.39
CA THR A 159 -0.09 -10.47 8.31
C THR A 159 1.37 -10.12 8.22
N ALA A 160 1.83 -9.66 7.06
CA ALA A 160 3.24 -9.47 6.74
C ALA A 160 3.56 -8.06 6.22
N CYS A 161 2.59 -7.14 6.24
CA CYS A 161 2.77 -5.77 5.79
C CYS A 161 2.21 -4.77 6.83
N THR A 162 2.87 -3.61 6.91
CA THR A 162 2.39 -2.43 7.62
C THR A 162 2.56 -1.21 6.74
N GLY A 163 1.85 -0.13 7.04
CA GLY A 163 1.99 1.11 6.27
C GLY A 163 1.57 1.00 4.80
N LEU A 164 0.45 0.33 4.57
CA LEU A 164 -0.11 0.02 3.26
C LEU A 164 -0.49 1.29 2.49
N VAL A 165 -0.04 1.39 1.23
CA VAL A 165 -0.30 2.55 0.36
C VAL A 165 -1.21 2.19 -0.80
N ALA A 166 -1.05 1.00 -1.40
CA ALA A 166 -1.78 0.63 -2.60
C ALA A 166 -1.82 -0.88 -2.83
N PHE A 167 -2.83 -1.32 -3.58
CA PHE A 167 -2.90 -2.65 -4.18
C PHE A 167 -2.88 -2.56 -5.71
N ASN A 168 -2.25 -3.53 -6.37
CA ASN A 168 -2.16 -3.66 -7.83
C ASN A 168 -1.72 -2.36 -8.54
N LYS A 169 -0.71 -1.69 -7.99
CA LYS A 169 -0.23 -0.41 -8.51
C LYS A 169 0.74 -0.60 -9.67
N LYS A 170 0.55 0.17 -10.74
CA LYS A 170 1.45 0.21 -11.91
C LYS A 170 2.61 1.17 -11.67
N PHE A 171 3.82 0.67 -11.87
CA PHE A 171 5.04 1.47 -11.92
C PHE A 171 5.62 1.42 -13.32
N TYR A 172 6.21 2.52 -13.76
CA TYR A 172 6.67 2.69 -15.13
C TYR A 172 8.18 2.90 -15.14
N TRP A 173 8.83 2.45 -16.20
CA TRP A 173 10.21 2.79 -16.48
C TRP A 173 10.42 3.07 -17.96
N GLN A 174 11.41 3.90 -18.26
CA GLN A 174 11.89 4.10 -19.62
C GLN A 174 12.97 3.06 -19.94
N GLU A 175 12.83 2.42 -21.10
CA GLU A 175 13.84 1.56 -21.70
C GLU A 175 14.31 2.19 -23.01
N VAL A 176 15.61 2.23 -23.23
CA VAL A 176 16.20 2.74 -24.48
C VAL A 176 16.57 1.55 -25.34
N LYS A 177 16.00 1.45 -26.54
CA LYS A 177 16.37 0.45 -27.55
C LYS A 177 16.96 1.12 -28.79
N LYS A 178 17.94 0.48 -29.42
CA LYS A 178 18.42 0.90 -30.74
C LYS A 178 17.33 0.58 -31.78
N LYS A 179 16.96 1.54 -32.64
CA LYS A 179 16.04 1.28 -33.76
C LYS A 179 16.71 0.34 -34.74
N LYS A 180 16.20 -0.89 -34.87
CA LYS A 180 16.62 -1.81 -35.94
C LYS A 180 16.27 -1.15 -37.29
N LYS A 181 17.23 -1.07 -38.21
CA LYS A 181 16.94 -0.89 -39.65
C LYS A 181 16.20 -2.17 -40.06
N LEU A 182 14.87 -2.18 -39.97
CA LEU A 182 14.11 -3.20 -40.69
C LEU A 182 14.25 -2.87 -42.17
N GLU A 183 14.80 -3.80 -42.94
CA GLU A 183 14.49 -3.88 -44.35
C GLU A 183 12.96 -3.97 -44.47
N ARG A 184 12.44 -3.07 -45.28
CA ARG A 184 11.03 -2.82 -45.51
C ARG A 184 10.39 -4.10 -46.09
N ASP A 185 9.58 -4.76 -45.28
CA ASP A 185 8.46 -5.56 -45.78
C ASP A 185 7.16 -4.95 -45.22
N ASP A 186 6.32 -4.53 -46.15
CA ASP A 186 5.18 -3.65 -45.96
C ASP A 186 4.06 -4.34 -45.17
N TYR A 187 3.82 -3.90 -43.92
CA TYR A 187 2.52 -3.99 -43.27
C TYR A 187 2.25 -2.73 -42.44
N GLU A 188 1.48 -1.83 -43.03
CA GLU A 188 0.94 -0.64 -42.37
C GLU A 188 -0.03 -1.07 -41.25
N MET A 189 0.25 -0.62 -40.02
CA MET A 189 -0.77 -0.52 -38.97
C MET A 189 -0.79 0.91 -38.45
N GLU A 190 -1.81 1.65 -38.91
CA GLU A 190 -2.17 2.97 -38.42
C GLU A 190 -2.40 2.92 -36.90
N ASN A 191 -1.58 3.66 -36.16
CA ASN A 191 -1.97 4.26 -34.89
C ASN A 191 -1.18 5.55 -34.73
N GLY A 192 -1.65 6.61 -35.39
CA GLY A 192 -1.09 7.94 -35.28
C GLY A 192 -1.36 8.53 -33.88
N PHE A 193 -0.29 8.98 -33.21
CA PHE A 193 -0.39 10.01 -32.20
C PHE A 193 0.79 10.98 -32.33
N PRO A 194 0.58 12.30 -32.18
CA PRO A 194 1.57 13.31 -32.54
C PRO A 194 2.67 13.40 -31.47
N SER A 195 3.92 13.47 -31.91
CA SER A 195 5.06 13.85 -31.07
C SER A 195 4.83 15.26 -30.50
N LEU A 196 4.65 15.35 -29.17
CA LEU A 196 4.74 16.61 -28.46
C LEU A 196 6.23 16.91 -28.22
N GLU A 197 6.76 17.85 -29.00
CA GLU A 197 8.10 18.40 -28.84
C GLU A 197 8.22 19.12 -27.49
N LEU A 198 9.02 18.55 -26.58
CA LEU A 198 9.49 19.24 -25.39
C LEU A 198 10.79 19.96 -25.75
N GLN A 199 10.69 21.27 -25.97
CA GLN A 199 11.84 22.16 -26.08
C GLN A 199 12.63 22.13 -24.76
N ASN A 200 13.84 21.57 -24.80
CA ASN A 200 14.88 21.86 -23.81
C ASN A 200 16.14 22.27 -24.56
N GLY A 201 16.51 23.54 -24.40
CA GLY A 201 17.77 24.09 -24.88
C GLY A 201 18.95 23.36 -24.24
N GLY A 202 19.75 22.71 -25.09
CA GLY A 202 21.00 22.06 -24.75
C GLY A 202 22.01 22.34 -25.87
N VAL A 203 23.20 22.74 -25.43
CA VAL A 203 24.38 23.17 -26.19
C VAL A 203 24.68 22.26 -27.39
N GLU A 204 24.78 22.86 -28.59
CA GLU A 204 25.29 22.21 -29.79
C GLU A 204 26.78 21.87 -29.60
N VAL A 205 27.08 20.58 -29.49
CA VAL A 205 28.42 20.04 -29.70
C VAL A 205 28.34 19.25 -30.99
N GLY A 206 29.04 19.71 -32.03
CA GLY A 206 29.07 19.08 -33.35
C GLY A 206 29.64 17.67 -33.25
N ILE A 207 28.80 16.67 -33.51
CA ILE A 207 29.18 15.28 -33.72
C ILE A 207 28.82 14.95 -35.18
N ASP A 208 29.81 14.37 -35.87
CA ASP A 208 29.79 13.97 -37.27
C ASP A 208 28.53 13.15 -37.65
N GLU A 209 27.82 13.55 -38.70
CA GLU A 209 26.46 13.12 -39.07
C GLU A 209 26.35 11.72 -39.72
N SER A 210 27.30 10.82 -39.46
CA SER A 210 27.30 9.47 -40.04
C SER A 210 27.37 8.42 -38.94
N GLU A 211 26.24 7.73 -38.69
CA GLU A 211 26.02 6.57 -37.79
C GLU A 211 25.35 6.80 -36.42
N VAL A 212 24.42 7.75 -36.28
CA VAL A 212 23.54 7.77 -35.10
C VAL A 212 22.32 6.89 -35.34
N ALA A 213 22.40 5.63 -34.91
CA ALA A 213 21.22 4.78 -34.77
C ALA A 213 20.20 5.48 -33.86
N GLU A 214 19.05 5.86 -34.41
CA GLU A 214 17.99 6.58 -33.70
C GLU A 214 17.54 5.75 -32.49
N LEU A 215 17.78 6.25 -31.27
CA LEU A 215 17.42 5.54 -30.04
C LEU A 215 15.93 5.73 -29.74
N VAL A 216 15.15 4.65 -29.70
CA VAL A 216 13.72 4.70 -29.35
C VAL A 216 13.57 4.53 -27.84
N ARG A 217 12.89 5.48 -27.19
CA ARG A 217 12.52 5.39 -25.77
C ARG A 217 11.16 4.73 -25.64
N LEU A 218 11.13 3.49 -25.15
CA LEU A 218 9.91 2.75 -24.88
C LEU A 218 9.52 2.88 -23.41
N LYS A 219 8.24 3.16 -23.15
CA LYS A 219 7.69 3.22 -21.79
C LYS A 219 7.13 1.85 -21.42
N ARG A 220 7.81 1.14 -20.53
CA ARG A 220 7.35 -0.14 -19.97
C ARG A 220 6.67 0.05 -18.61
N ASN A 221 5.94 -0.96 -18.15
CA ASN A 221 5.28 -0.95 -16.85
C ASN A 221 5.25 -2.33 -16.18
N VAL A 222 5.17 -2.33 -14.86
CA VAL A 222 5.04 -3.52 -14.01
C VAL A 222 3.98 -3.27 -12.96
N ILE A 223 3.21 -4.32 -12.63
CA ILE A 223 2.17 -4.28 -11.61
C ILE A 223 2.70 -4.89 -10.32
N VAL A 224 2.68 -4.08 -9.26
CA VAL A 224 3.03 -4.45 -7.89
C VAL A 224 1.75 -4.75 -7.12
N ASP A 225 1.66 -5.94 -6.52
CA ASP A 225 0.42 -6.40 -5.90
C ASP A 225 0.14 -5.64 -4.60
N ILE A 226 1.16 -5.34 -3.80
CA ILE A 226 1.04 -4.59 -2.54
C ILE A 226 2.19 -3.58 -2.43
N VAL A 227 1.86 -2.32 -2.14
CA VAL A 227 2.84 -1.27 -1.79
C VAL A 227 2.72 -1.02 -0.30
N ALA A 228 3.77 -1.33 0.46
CA ALA A 228 3.82 -1.32 1.92
C ALA A 228 4.98 -0.45 2.44
N ASP A 229 5.14 -0.39 3.76
CA ASP A 229 6.15 0.40 4.47
C ASP A 229 6.19 1.86 3.99
N HIS A 230 5.01 2.49 3.90
CA HIS A 230 4.86 3.87 3.43
C HIS A 230 5.38 4.10 1.99
N GLY A 231 5.45 3.04 1.18
CA GLY A 231 5.99 3.06 -0.18
C GLY A 231 7.42 2.59 -0.31
N GLU A 232 8.15 2.38 0.80
CA GLU A 232 9.53 1.87 0.80
C GLU A 232 9.61 0.37 0.52
N GLU A 233 8.49 -0.37 0.49
CA GLU A 233 8.44 -1.79 0.15
C GLU A 233 7.39 -2.10 -0.94
N TRP A 234 7.80 -2.90 -1.93
CA TRP A 234 6.97 -3.47 -2.99
C TRP A 234 6.91 -4.98 -2.84
N VAL A 235 5.71 -5.53 -2.68
CA VAL A 235 5.50 -6.96 -2.52
C VAL A 235 4.79 -7.52 -3.75
N LYS A 236 5.37 -8.60 -4.29
CA LYS A 236 4.77 -9.42 -5.35
C LYS A 236 4.36 -10.77 -4.77
N VAL A 237 3.12 -11.17 -4.99
CA VAL A 237 2.60 -12.46 -4.54
C VAL A 237 2.42 -13.35 -5.75
N SER A 238 3.02 -14.55 -5.74
CA SER A 238 2.85 -15.50 -6.86
C SER A 238 2.41 -16.87 -6.34
N THR A 239 1.20 -17.28 -6.71
CA THR A 239 0.61 -18.58 -6.35
C THR A 239 1.03 -19.71 -7.30
N ILE A 240 2.15 -19.52 -8.01
CA ILE A 240 2.74 -20.50 -8.91
C ILE A 240 3.12 -21.78 -8.15
N THR A 241 2.94 -22.93 -8.79
CA THR A 241 3.30 -24.24 -8.20
C THR A 241 4.71 -24.66 -8.63
N PRO A 242 5.41 -25.49 -7.84
CA PRO A 242 6.70 -26.04 -8.25
C PRO A 242 6.62 -26.76 -9.59
N THR A 243 5.56 -27.52 -9.83
CA THR A 243 5.31 -28.21 -11.10
C THR A 243 5.22 -27.23 -12.28
N ARG A 244 4.56 -26.08 -12.10
CA ARG A 244 4.45 -25.07 -13.16
C ARG A 244 5.81 -24.42 -13.46
N LEU A 245 6.60 -24.14 -12.43
CA LEU A 245 7.97 -23.64 -12.60
C LEU A 245 8.84 -24.66 -13.35
N LEU A 246 8.73 -25.95 -13.03
CA LEU A 246 9.45 -27.02 -13.74
C LEU A 246 9.04 -27.12 -15.21
N PHE A 247 7.76 -26.98 -15.53
CA PHE A 247 7.30 -26.95 -16.92
C PHE A 247 7.84 -25.73 -17.70
N GLU A 248 7.92 -24.57 -17.05
CA GLU A 248 8.52 -23.37 -17.66
C GLU A 248 10.01 -23.56 -17.95
N LEU A 249 10.76 -24.16 -17.01
CA LEU A 249 12.16 -24.55 -17.23
C LEU A 249 12.32 -25.52 -18.39
N ALA A 250 11.49 -26.57 -18.44
CA ALA A 250 11.54 -27.57 -19.51
C ALA A 250 11.22 -26.94 -20.88
N ARG A 251 10.29 -25.98 -20.95
CA ARG A 251 9.95 -25.27 -22.19
C ARG A 251 11.11 -24.40 -22.69
N GLN A 252 12.00 -23.97 -21.80
CA GLN A 252 13.17 -23.14 -22.09
C GLN A 252 14.42 -23.97 -22.43
N GLY A 253 14.28 -25.29 -22.66
CA GLY A 253 15.39 -26.14 -23.07
C GLY A 253 16.39 -26.47 -21.97
N TRP A 254 16.00 -26.37 -20.70
CA TRP A 254 16.82 -26.83 -19.58
C TRP A 254 16.79 -28.36 -19.51
N GLU A 255 17.75 -29.02 -20.16
CA GLU A 255 17.88 -30.48 -20.13
C GLU A 255 18.36 -30.98 -18.75
N LEU A 256 17.69 -32.04 -18.28
CA LEU A 256 17.99 -32.79 -17.05
C LEU A 256 19.06 -33.83 -17.37
N ASP A 257 20.33 -33.45 -17.44
CA ASP A 257 21.39 -34.45 -17.47
C ASP A 257 21.90 -34.71 -16.06
N SER A 258 21.49 -35.89 -15.58
CA SER A 258 22.01 -36.63 -14.45
C SER A 258 23.50 -36.90 -14.62
N ASP A 259 24.24 -36.78 -13.51
CA ASP A 259 25.55 -37.39 -13.26
C ASP A 259 26.54 -37.33 -14.43
N ASP A 260 27.25 -36.21 -14.58
CA ASP A 260 28.67 -36.22 -14.93
C ASP A 260 29.32 -34.90 -14.47
N GLU A 261 30.43 -35.01 -13.75
CA GLU A 261 31.27 -33.87 -13.34
C GLU A 261 31.99 -33.28 -14.57
N GLU A 262 31.28 -32.55 -15.42
CA GLU A 262 31.90 -31.65 -16.40
C GLU A 262 31.21 -30.27 -16.39
N GLU A 263 32.03 -29.28 -16.04
CA GLU A 263 31.84 -27.84 -16.15
C GLU A 263 30.80 -27.40 -17.21
N TYR A 264 29.56 -27.12 -16.76
CA TYR A 264 28.48 -26.58 -17.58
C TYR A 264 28.89 -25.23 -18.20
N ARG A 265 29.37 -25.26 -19.44
CA ARG A 265 29.57 -24.07 -20.26
C ARG A 265 28.19 -23.54 -20.70
N LEU A 266 27.88 -22.31 -20.26
CA LEU A 266 26.90 -21.45 -20.92
C LEU A 266 27.19 -21.46 -22.42
N ARG A 267 26.30 -22.05 -23.22
CA ARG A 267 26.31 -21.88 -24.66
C ARG A 267 25.88 -20.44 -24.93
N ASN A 268 26.82 -19.51 -24.83
CA ASN A 268 26.73 -18.20 -25.46
C ASN A 268 26.67 -18.47 -26.98
N TYR A 269 25.46 -18.58 -27.52
CA TYR A 269 25.24 -18.12 -28.88
C TYR A 269 25.27 -16.60 -28.81
N ASP A 270 26.37 -16.05 -29.31
CA ASP A 270 26.65 -14.63 -29.47
C ASP A 270 25.68 -14.01 -30.49
N SER A 271 24.40 -13.92 -30.09
CA SER A 271 23.33 -13.21 -30.79
C SER A 271 22.70 -12.25 -29.78
N GLU A 272 23.23 -11.04 -29.70
CA GLU A 272 22.84 -10.01 -28.74
C GLU A 272 21.42 -9.41 -28.96
N ASP A 273 20.45 -10.12 -29.57
CA ASP A 273 19.12 -9.51 -29.79
C ASP A 273 17.89 -10.44 -29.83
N ASP A 274 17.98 -11.71 -29.41
CA ASP A 274 16.79 -12.61 -29.26
C ASP A 274 16.70 -13.30 -27.87
N GLY A 275 17.57 -12.97 -26.90
CA GLY A 275 17.73 -13.71 -25.63
C GLY A 275 16.72 -13.41 -24.50
N ASP A 276 15.53 -12.88 -24.79
CA ASP A 276 14.53 -12.52 -23.76
C ASP A 276 13.41 -13.58 -23.60
N ASP A 277 13.44 -14.63 -24.43
CA ASP A 277 12.47 -15.74 -24.48
C ASP A 277 12.88 -16.96 -23.62
N ASP A 278 14.17 -17.08 -23.27
CA ASP A 278 14.72 -18.20 -22.48
C ASP A 278 14.73 -17.95 -20.96
N ILE A 279 14.23 -16.80 -20.50
CA ILE A 279 14.23 -16.41 -19.08
C ILE A 279 12.88 -16.76 -18.45
N VAL A 280 12.88 -17.50 -17.34
CA VAL A 280 11.66 -17.81 -16.55
C VAL A 280 10.89 -16.52 -16.25
N GLU A 281 9.57 -16.52 -16.51
CA GLU A 281 8.72 -15.32 -16.40
C GLU A 281 8.84 -14.62 -15.04
N LEU A 282 9.00 -15.40 -13.97
CA LEU A 282 9.15 -14.88 -12.61
C LEU A 282 10.49 -14.14 -12.39
N VAL A 283 11.57 -14.61 -13.03
CA VAL A 283 12.88 -13.92 -13.01
C VAL A 283 12.80 -12.64 -13.82
N LYS A 284 12.19 -12.69 -15.01
CA LYS A 284 11.94 -11.51 -15.85
C LYS A 284 11.15 -10.44 -15.09
N LEU A 285 10.11 -10.84 -14.38
CA LEU A 285 9.33 -9.96 -13.52
C LEU A 285 10.17 -9.33 -12.41
N ALA A 286 11.05 -10.09 -11.75
CA ALA A 286 11.95 -9.57 -10.73
C ALA A 286 12.89 -8.48 -11.28
N VAL A 287 13.47 -8.72 -12.45
CA VAL A 287 14.32 -7.76 -13.16
C VAL A 287 13.52 -6.50 -13.55
N ASP A 288 12.33 -6.65 -14.11
CA ASP A 288 11.45 -5.54 -14.49
C ASP A 288 11.01 -4.72 -13.27
N MET A 289 10.68 -5.37 -12.16
CA MET A 289 10.41 -4.69 -10.88
C MET A 289 11.63 -3.93 -10.40
N LYS A 290 12.85 -4.47 -10.55
CA LYS A 290 14.07 -3.76 -10.21
C LYS A 290 14.31 -2.54 -11.08
N LYS A 291 14.10 -2.64 -12.40
CA LYS A 291 14.17 -1.50 -13.33
C LYS A 291 13.17 -0.41 -12.96
N ALA A 292 11.93 -0.79 -12.61
CA ALA A 292 10.91 0.16 -12.16
C ALA A 292 11.25 0.81 -10.80
N ALA A 293 11.77 0.02 -9.85
CA ALA A 293 12.22 0.53 -8.56
C ALA A 293 13.41 1.47 -8.73
N ALA A 294 14.29 1.23 -9.71
CA ALA A 294 15.41 2.12 -10.04
C ALA A 294 14.95 3.53 -10.46
N GLN A 295 13.75 3.66 -11.03
CA GLN A 295 13.17 4.95 -11.45
C GLN A 295 12.22 5.57 -10.42
N THR A 296 12.01 4.91 -9.28
CA THR A 296 11.15 5.41 -8.20
C THR A 296 11.98 5.75 -6.98
N ARG A 297 11.75 6.92 -6.38
CA ARG A 297 12.32 7.31 -5.09
C ARG A 297 11.22 7.54 -4.07
N VAL A 298 11.35 6.91 -2.91
CA VAL A 298 10.54 7.15 -1.71
C VAL A 298 11.50 7.51 -0.60
N ARG A 299 11.40 8.74 -0.09
CA ARG A 299 12.33 9.31 0.92
C ARG A 299 13.81 9.08 0.56
N TYR A 300 14.18 9.48 -0.65
CA TYR A 300 15.54 9.37 -1.18
C TYR A 300 16.06 7.94 -1.40
N LYS A 301 15.24 6.91 -1.19
CA LYS A 301 15.62 5.51 -1.40
C LYS A 301 14.81 4.87 -2.50
N HIS A 302 15.35 3.81 -3.08
CA HIS A 302 14.59 2.89 -3.89
C HIS A 302 13.71 1.98 -3.02
N PRO A 303 12.49 1.66 -3.45
CA PRO A 303 11.68 0.65 -2.81
C PRO A 303 12.38 -0.70 -2.78
N ARG A 304 12.32 -1.38 -1.63
CA ARG A 304 12.75 -2.77 -1.46
C ARG A 304 11.72 -3.68 -2.12
N ILE A 305 12.18 -4.73 -2.80
CA ILE A 305 11.29 -5.67 -3.49
C ILE A 305 11.30 -7.00 -2.76
N ARG A 306 10.10 -7.51 -2.49
CA ARG A 306 9.87 -8.79 -1.83
C ARG A 306 8.89 -9.65 -2.61
N PHE A 307 9.25 -10.89 -2.87
CA PHE A 307 8.43 -11.90 -3.54
C PHE A 307 7.95 -12.91 -2.50
N ILE A 308 6.67 -13.26 -2.54
CA ILE A 308 6.06 -14.25 -1.65
C ILE A 308 5.51 -15.39 -2.51
N LEU A 309 6.07 -16.58 -2.33
CA LEU A 309 5.78 -17.79 -3.09
C LEU A 309 5.13 -18.85 -2.17
N PRO A 310 3.83 -18.71 -1.81
CA PRO A 310 3.20 -19.51 -0.77
C PRO A 310 3.12 -21.02 -1.07
N LYS A 311 3.18 -21.42 -2.35
CA LYS A 311 3.08 -22.83 -2.77
C LYS A 311 4.42 -23.46 -3.11
N VAL A 312 5.50 -22.69 -3.01
CA VAL A 312 6.87 -23.15 -3.28
C VAL A 312 7.58 -23.30 -1.94
N THR A 313 8.30 -24.39 -1.74
CA THR A 313 9.08 -24.62 -0.52
C THR A 313 10.53 -24.83 -0.91
N GLU A 314 11.44 -24.10 -0.26
CA GLU A 314 12.88 -24.23 -0.51
C GLU A 314 13.39 -25.60 -0.04
N GLY A 315 14.32 -26.17 -0.81
CA GLY A 315 14.93 -27.47 -0.53
C GLY A 315 14.11 -28.68 -0.95
N GLN A 316 12.91 -28.50 -1.51
CA GLN A 316 12.11 -29.61 -2.05
C GLN A 316 12.52 -30.01 -3.46
N ALA A 317 12.96 -29.06 -4.27
CA ALA A 317 13.32 -29.29 -5.67
C ALA A 317 14.51 -28.39 -6.06
N PRO A 318 15.69 -28.97 -6.35
CA PRO A 318 16.92 -28.21 -6.63
C PRO A 318 16.76 -27.18 -7.76
N HIS A 319 15.92 -27.49 -8.75
CA HIS A 319 15.67 -26.65 -9.91
C HIS A 319 14.82 -25.42 -9.54
N THR A 320 13.84 -25.60 -8.64
CA THR A 320 13.05 -24.49 -8.10
C THR A 320 13.90 -23.59 -7.21
N ASP A 321 14.80 -24.18 -6.43
CA ASP A 321 15.76 -23.43 -5.60
C ASP A 321 16.72 -22.58 -6.45
N ARG A 322 17.14 -23.09 -7.61
CA ARG A 322 17.95 -22.34 -8.57
C ARG A 322 17.22 -21.11 -9.12
N ILE A 323 15.93 -21.21 -9.45
CA ILE A 323 15.12 -20.04 -9.86
C ILE A 323 15.04 -19.01 -8.71
N ILE A 324 14.79 -19.48 -7.49
CA ILE A 324 14.73 -18.61 -6.32
C ILE A 324 16.06 -17.88 -6.13
N HIS A 325 17.17 -18.59 -6.33
CA HIS A 325 18.51 -18.00 -6.29
C HIS A 325 18.71 -16.93 -7.37
N GLU A 326 18.29 -17.18 -8.62
CA GLU A 326 18.36 -16.18 -9.70
C GLU A 326 17.50 -14.94 -9.42
N ILE A 327 16.30 -15.10 -8.85
CA ILE A 327 15.48 -13.96 -8.40
C ILE A 327 16.23 -13.17 -7.31
N ARG A 328 16.86 -13.86 -6.35
CA ARG A 328 17.65 -13.22 -5.29
C ARG A 328 18.88 -12.49 -5.83
N LYS A 329 19.53 -13.06 -6.84
CA LYS A 329 20.67 -12.45 -7.53
C LYS A 329 20.30 -11.14 -8.24
N ALA A 330 19.05 -10.98 -8.68
CA ALA A 330 18.53 -9.70 -9.17
C ALA A 330 18.36 -8.63 -8.05
N GLY A 331 18.62 -8.96 -6.79
CA GLY A 331 18.51 -8.03 -5.66
C GLY A 331 17.08 -7.95 -5.08
N VAL A 332 16.32 -9.05 -5.18
CA VAL A 332 14.96 -9.20 -4.66
C VAL A 332 14.95 -10.16 -3.47
N THR A 333 14.20 -9.84 -2.42
CA THR A 333 13.99 -10.78 -1.30
C THR A 333 12.91 -11.78 -1.68
N VAL A 334 13.11 -13.08 -1.40
CA VAL A 334 12.12 -14.12 -1.70
C VAL A 334 11.77 -14.89 -0.43
N GLU A 335 10.48 -14.95 -0.12
CA GLU A 335 9.89 -15.72 0.98
C GLU A 335 9.08 -16.89 0.40
N CYS A 336 9.49 -18.11 0.74
CA CYS A 336 8.85 -19.35 0.30
C CYS A 336 8.06 -19.99 1.44
N GLY A 337 7.09 -20.82 1.08
CA GLY A 337 6.30 -21.62 2.00
C GLY A 337 5.03 -20.93 2.50
N THR A 338 4.23 -21.67 3.25
CA THR A 338 2.91 -21.23 3.67
C THR A 338 3.01 -20.01 4.58
N ILE A 339 2.38 -18.90 4.18
CA ILE A 339 2.24 -17.72 5.04
C ILE A 339 1.58 -18.19 6.35
N PRO A 340 2.21 -17.94 7.52
CA PRO A 340 1.69 -18.37 8.81
C PRO A 340 0.20 -18.06 8.90
N GLU A 341 -0.59 -19.05 9.30
CA GLU A 341 -1.98 -18.79 9.61
C GLU A 341 -2.01 -17.83 10.79
N ASN A 342 -2.63 -16.67 10.58
CA ASN A 342 -3.03 -15.86 11.72
C ASN A 342 -4.09 -16.71 12.46
N PRO A 343 -3.99 -16.96 13.76
CA PRO A 343 -5.02 -17.71 14.51
C PRO A 343 -6.46 -17.17 14.33
N LEU A 344 -6.59 -15.96 13.77
CA LEU A 344 -7.83 -15.30 13.39
C LEU A 344 -8.54 -15.86 12.13
N THR A 345 -7.94 -16.78 11.36
CA THR A 345 -8.58 -17.38 10.15
C THR A 345 -9.19 -18.77 10.37
N GLY A 346 -9.28 -19.22 11.63
CA GLY A 346 -9.93 -20.49 12.00
C GLY A 346 -11.45 -20.39 12.04
N GLY A 347 -12.10 -20.53 10.88
CA GLY A 347 -13.55 -20.70 10.76
C GLY A 347 -14.37 -19.44 11.03
N ALA A 348 -15.58 -19.41 10.48
CA ALA A 348 -16.55 -18.32 10.61
C ALA A 348 -17.10 -18.13 12.03
N LYS A 349 -16.23 -17.95 13.03
CA LYS A 349 -16.60 -17.30 14.29
C LYS A 349 -16.41 -15.81 14.09
N GLN A 350 -17.54 -15.10 14.12
CA GLN A 350 -17.68 -13.66 14.03
C GLN A 350 -16.52 -12.95 14.77
N LEU A 351 -15.55 -12.44 14.00
CA LEU A 351 -14.44 -11.66 14.54
C LEU A 351 -15.01 -10.47 15.31
N ASP A 352 -14.58 -10.30 16.55
CA ASP A 352 -14.93 -9.13 17.36
C ASP A 352 -14.58 -7.84 16.56
N PRO A 353 -15.53 -6.91 16.34
CA PRO A 353 -15.28 -5.67 15.62
C PRO A 353 -14.03 -4.91 16.09
N ARG A 354 -13.73 -4.96 17.40
CA ARG A 354 -12.53 -4.30 17.95
C ARG A 354 -11.22 -4.94 17.48
N SER A 355 -11.18 -6.26 17.32
CA SER A 355 -10.01 -6.97 16.79
C SER A 355 -9.78 -6.63 15.31
N LEU A 356 -10.84 -6.43 14.55
CA LEU A 356 -10.77 -6.06 13.14
C LEU A 356 -10.29 -4.61 12.98
N GLU A 357 -10.81 -3.69 13.79
CA GLU A 357 -10.36 -2.29 13.82
C GLU A 357 -8.87 -2.17 14.20
N ALA A 358 -8.41 -2.92 15.20
CA ALA A 358 -7.00 -2.95 15.57
C ALA A 358 -6.12 -3.44 14.41
N THR A 359 -6.57 -4.49 13.71
CA THR A 359 -5.90 -4.99 12.50
C THR A 359 -5.85 -3.90 11.43
N PHE A 360 -6.98 -3.27 11.10
CA PHE A 360 -7.03 -2.20 10.10
C PHE A 360 -6.15 -1.01 10.47
N SER A 361 -6.16 -0.58 11.73
CA SER A 361 -5.32 0.51 12.22
C SER A 361 -3.83 0.20 12.03
N SER A 362 -3.40 -1.03 12.32
CA SER A 362 -2.00 -1.46 12.13
C SER A 362 -1.56 -1.52 10.66
N LEU A 363 -2.50 -1.71 9.73
CA LEU A 363 -2.22 -1.74 8.30
C LEU A 363 -1.98 -0.35 7.72
N LEU A 364 -2.58 0.68 8.31
CA LEU A 364 -2.50 2.02 7.77
C LEU A 364 -1.08 2.59 7.87
N PRO A 365 -0.69 3.46 6.92
CA PRO A 365 0.52 4.24 7.05
C PRO A 365 0.36 5.15 8.26
N SER A 366 1.18 4.90 9.28
CA SER A 366 1.46 5.88 10.32
C SER A 366 1.68 7.26 9.66
N PRO A 367 0.90 8.29 10.08
CA PRO A 367 1.12 9.65 9.62
C PRO A 367 2.49 10.20 10.06
N TYR A 368 3.16 9.53 11.02
CA TYR A 368 4.44 9.92 11.59
C TYR A 368 5.44 8.73 11.65
N PRO A 369 5.90 8.24 10.49
CA PRO A 369 6.51 6.92 10.39
C PRO A 369 7.92 6.81 10.97
N GLN A 370 8.65 7.91 11.14
CA GLN A 370 10.05 7.90 11.59
C GLN A 370 10.36 9.08 12.50
N ARG A 371 9.57 9.26 13.58
CA ARG A 371 9.80 10.33 14.55
C ARG A 371 11.06 10.04 15.36
N THR A 372 11.98 10.99 15.35
CA THR A 372 13.11 11.02 16.29
C THR A 372 12.62 11.34 17.71
N SER A 373 13.40 10.98 18.73
CA SER A 373 13.09 11.29 20.14
C SER A 373 12.95 12.80 20.39
N THR A 374 13.65 13.59 19.59
CA THR A 374 13.63 15.04 19.57
C THR A 374 13.26 15.53 18.17
N LEU A 375 12.38 16.52 18.06
CA LEU A 375 11.95 17.09 16.78
C LEU A 375 12.51 18.51 16.59
N ASN A 376 12.93 18.80 15.37
CA ASN A 376 13.35 20.13 14.95
C ASN A 376 12.16 20.89 14.35
N VAL A 377 11.70 21.94 15.02
CA VAL A 377 10.47 22.66 14.65
C VAL A 377 10.80 23.87 13.79
N ASP A 378 10.30 23.86 12.55
CA ASP A 378 10.43 24.99 11.63
C ASP A 378 9.57 26.19 12.06
N CYS A 379 9.99 27.39 11.67
CA CYS A 379 9.31 28.65 11.99
C CYS A 379 7.84 28.65 11.58
N THR A 380 7.46 27.99 10.47
CA THR A 380 6.05 27.94 10.05
C THR A 380 5.18 27.17 11.04
N LEU A 381 5.71 26.11 11.66
CA LEU A 381 4.99 25.35 12.68
C LEU A 381 5.03 26.01 14.05
N LEU A 382 6.13 26.69 14.37
CA LEU A 382 6.17 27.57 15.55
C LEU A 382 5.04 28.61 15.50
N LEU A 383 4.81 29.25 14.35
CA LEU A 383 3.70 30.18 14.15
C LEU A 383 2.33 29.50 14.23
N ALA A 384 2.19 28.29 13.68
CA ALA A 384 0.94 27.54 13.79
C ALA A 384 0.59 27.19 15.24
N LEU A 385 1.59 26.83 16.06
CA LEU A 385 1.43 26.49 17.48
C LEU A 385 1.07 27.68 18.37
N VAL A 386 1.20 28.91 17.89
CA VAL A 386 0.87 30.12 18.67
C VAL A 386 -0.23 30.93 18.03
N SER A 387 -0.78 30.52 16.88
CA SER A 387 -1.79 31.28 16.15
C SER A 387 -3.16 31.17 16.81
N ASP A 388 -3.88 32.30 16.89
CA ASP A 388 -5.27 32.33 17.35
C ASP A 388 -6.16 31.42 16.49
N LEU A 389 -5.89 31.34 15.17
CA LEU A 389 -6.60 30.48 14.22
C LEU A 389 -6.52 29.00 14.56
N SER A 390 -5.55 28.58 15.38
CA SER A 390 -5.36 27.15 15.71
C SER A 390 -5.78 26.79 17.13
N HIS A 391 -6.21 27.79 17.91
CA HIS A 391 -6.50 27.61 19.34
C HIS A 391 -7.91 28.06 19.74
N TYR A 392 -8.60 28.86 18.92
CA TYR A 392 -9.95 29.32 19.18
C TYR A 392 -10.94 28.72 18.18
N CYS A 393 -12.04 28.14 18.69
CA CYS A 393 -13.07 27.51 17.88
C CYS A 393 -13.96 28.53 17.16
N ASN A 394 -14.18 29.69 17.78
CA ASN A 394 -15.10 30.72 17.29
C ASN A 394 -14.35 32.02 17.00
N ILE A 395 -13.82 32.14 15.79
CA ILE A 395 -13.19 33.37 15.31
C ILE A 395 -14.20 34.10 14.42
N ALA A 396 -14.63 35.28 14.85
CA ALA A 396 -15.60 36.06 14.10
C ALA A 396 -15.10 36.35 12.68
N HIS A 397 -15.93 36.10 11.68
CA HIS A 397 -15.66 36.50 10.30
C HIS A 397 -15.72 38.02 10.21
N SER A 398 -14.56 38.68 10.26
CA SER A 398 -14.47 40.11 9.95
C SER A 398 -14.40 40.28 8.43
N THR A 399 -15.13 41.27 7.90
CA THR A 399 -15.10 41.66 6.48
C THR A 399 -13.72 42.21 6.05
N HIS A 400 -12.84 42.47 7.01
CA HIS A 400 -11.47 42.94 6.79
C HIS A 400 -10.43 41.82 6.69
N HIS A 401 -10.83 40.56 6.91
CA HIS A 401 -9.91 39.43 6.78
C HIS A 401 -9.56 39.21 5.30
N HIS A 402 -8.26 38.98 5.03
CA HIS A 402 -7.84 38.52 3.72
C HIS A 402 -8.48 37.17 3.41
N ARG A 403 -8.87 36.91 2.15
CA ARG A 403 -9.55 35.67 1.73
C ARG A 403 -8.85 34.38 2.20
N ALA A 404 -7.53 34.40 2.30
CA ALA A 404 -6.74 33.29 2.82
C ALA A 404 -7.02 32.97 4.29
N ILE A 405 -7.23 34.00 5.14
CA ILE A 405 -7.57 33.83 6.57
C ILE A 405 -9.00 33.29 6.68
N THR A 406 -9.96 33.83 5.92
CA THR A 406 -11.34 33.33 5.88
C THR A 406 -11.38 31.83 5.56
N ARG A 407 -10.64 31.41 4.54
CA ARG A 407 -10.52 29.99 4.19
C ARG A 407 -9.86 29.16 5.29
N GLN A 408 -8.88 29.70 6.01
CA GLN A 408 -8.25 28.99 7.13
C GLN A 408 -9.23 28.81 8.31
N ILE A 409 -10.10 29.78 8.58
CA ILE A 409 -11.17 29.67 9.58
C ILE A 409 -12.16 28.56 9.19
N GLU A 410 -12.61 28.53 7.94
CA GLU A 410 -13.50 27.47 7.42
C GLU A 410 -12.86 26.08 7.59
N LEU A 411 -11.58 25.94 7.23
CA LEU A 411 -10.86 24.68 7.38
C LEU A 411 -10.65 24.27 8.85
N GLU A 412 -10.41 25.23 9.75
CA GLU A 412 -10.28 24.93 11.20
C GLU A 412 -11.61 24.45 11.79
N ALA A 413 -12.73 25.02 11.34
CA ALA A 413 -14.07 24.60 11.77
C ALA A 413 -14.39 23.14 11.35
N GLU A 414 -13.93 22.71 10.17
CA GLU A 414 -14.07 21.32 9.71
C GLU A 414 -13.08 20.37 10.40
N LYS A 415 -11.82 20.79 10.53
CA LYS A 415 -10.73 19.98 11.09
C LYS A 415 -9.72 20.86 11.84
N PRO A 416 -9.82 20.95 13.18
CA PRO A 416 -8.93 21.78 13.97
C PRO A 416 -7.48 21.29 13.89
N LEU A 417 -6.55 22.17 13.52
CA LEU A 417 -5.19 21.80 13.13
C LEU A 417 -4.37 21.23 14.31
N VAL A 418 -4.40 21.94 15.43
CA VAL A 418 -3.56 21.61 16.58
C VAL A 418 -3.91 20.23 17.17
N PRO A 419 -5.17 19.92 17.51
CA PRO A 419 -5.51 18.61 18.07
C PRO A 419 -5.51 17.48 17.04
N SER A 420 -5.74 17.75 15.76
CA SER A 420 -5.83 16.69 14.74
C SER A 420 -4.50 16.33 14.09
N GLU A 421 -3.54 17.26 14.00
CA GLU A 421 -2.27 17.04 13.30
C GLU A 421 -1.04 17.41 14.15
N LEU A 422 -0.98 18.59 14.76
CA LEU A 422 0.27 19.07 15.40
C LEU A 422 0.59 18.36 16.71
N TRP A 423 -0.35 18.29 17.66
CA TRP A 423 -0.12 17.59 18.91
C TRP A 423 0.12 16.09 18.71
N PRO A 424 -0.61 15.37 17.84
CA PRO A 424 -0.29 13.98 17.54
C PRO A 424 1.10 13.81 16.88
N ALA A 425 1.51 14.74 16.00
CA ALA A 425 2.83 14.72 15.38
C ALA A 425 3.94 14.85 16.42
N MET A 426 3.82 15.81 17.35
CA MET A 426 4.81 16.06 18.39
C MET A 426 4.77 15.01 19.50
N GLY A 427 3.59 14.64 19.97
CA GLY A 427 3.38 13.70 21.08
C GLY A 427 4.21 14.07 22.33
N ASP A 428 4.87 13.06 22.87
CA ASP A 428 5.73 13.12 24.06
C ASP A 428 7.20 13.52 23.75
N LYS A 429 7.50 13.91 22.50
CA LYS A 429 8.85 14.16 22.02
C LYS A 429 9.39 15.51 22.47
N ASP A 430 10.70 15.56 22.68
CA ASP A 430 11.38 16.82 22.98
C ASP A 430 11.36 17.73 21.75
N LEU A 431 11.19 19.02 21.96
CA LEU A 431 11.09 20.00 20.88
C LEU A 431 12.27 20.97 20.94
N LEU A 432 12.87 21.22 19.79
CA LEU A 432 13.86 22.28 19.61
C LEU A 432 13.61 23.06 18.33
N CYS A 433 14.16 24.26 18.24
CA CYS A 433 14.22 25.04 17.02
C CYS A 433 15.53 25.83 16.94
N THR A 434 15.92 26.24 15.74
CA THR A 434 17.15 27.03 15.55
C THR A 434 16.98 28.47 16.03
N THR A 435 18.08 29.13 16.39
CA THR A 435 18.11 30.55 16.75
C THR A 435 17.42 31.42 15.70
N GLU A 436 17.69 31.19 14.41
CA GLU A 436 17.10 31.92 13.31
C GLU A 436 15.57 31.72 13.22
N ALA A 437 15.08 30.49 13.42
CA ALA A 437 13.65 30.19 13.41
C ALA A 437 12.92 30.84 14.60
N ALA A 438 13.50 30.75 15.80
CA ALA A 438 12.99 31.41 17.00
C ALA A 438 12.94 32.93 16.84
N GLN A 439 14.04 33.53 16.36
CA GLN A 439 14.10 34.98 16.13
C GLN A 439 13.06 35.41 15.11
N ARG A 440 12.93 34.69 13.98
CA ARG A 440 11.95 35.05 12.97
C ARG A 440 10.52 34.93 13.45
N MET A 441 10.20 33.90 14.24
CA MET A 441 8.90 33.79 14.87
C MET A 441 8.63 35.01 15.76
N ARG A 442 9.58 35.37 16.65
CA ARG A 442 9.43 36.53 17.56
C ARG A 442 9.19 37.81 16.78
N GLU A 443 9.98 38.09 15.74
CA GLU A 443 9.80 39.27 14.88
C GLU A 443 8.39 39.34 14.27
N ILE A 444 7.88 38.22 13.75
CA ILE A 444 6.56 38.14 13.13
C ILE A 444 5.47 38.36 14.18
N VAL A 445 5.50 37.63 15.29
CA VAL A 445 4.51 37.74 16.36
C VAL A 445 4.53 39.13 17.00
N ASP A 446 5.70 39.74 17.16
CA ASP A 446 5.81 41.08 17.73
C ASP A 446 5.21 42.16 16.83
N THR A 447 5.40 42.00 15.53
CA THR A 447 4.94 42.95 14.52
C THR A 447 3.43 42.86 14.29
N ILE A 448 2.91 41.64 14.07
CA ILE A 448 1.52 41.45 13.61
C ILE A 448 0.63 40.66 14.59
N GLY A 449 1.20 40.00 15.60
CA GLY A 449 0.45 39.11 16.47
C GLY A 449 -0.47 39.81 17.48
N THR A 450 -1.52 39.11 17.90
CA THR A 450 -2.42 39.53 18.98
C THR A 450 -1.76 39.38 20.35
N GLN A 451 -2.40 39.91 21.40
CA GLN A 451 -1.87 39.77 22.77
C GLN A 451 -1.86 38.30 23.23
N ALA A 452 -2.84 37.50 22.79
CA ALA A 452 -2.89 36.07 23.08
C ALA A 452 -1.76 35.32 22.36
N GLU A 453 -1.52 35.58 21.06
CA GLU A 453 -0.43 34.99 20.29
C GLU A 453 0.95 35.32 20.88
N LYS A 454 1.15 36.58 21.32
CA LYS A 454 2.36 37.00 22.05
C LYS A 454 2.55 36.24 23.36
N THR A 455 1.48 36.05 24.12
CA THR A 455 1.54 35.35 25.41
C THR A 455 1.82 33.85 25.21
N ARG A 456 1.15 33.20 24.23
CA ARG A 456 1.46 31.81 23.84
C ARG A 456 2.91 31.66 23.40
N THR A 457 3.45 32.63 22.64
CA THR A 457 4.85 32.61 22.20
C THR A 457 5.81 32.61 23.38
N LYS A 458 5.60 33.49 24.37
CA LYS A 458 6.46 33.52 25.55
C LYS A 458 6.37 32.22 26.37
N LEU A 459 5.18 31.65 26.53
CA LEU A 459 4.99 30.34 27.19
C LEU A 459 5.68 29.21 26.42
N LEU A 460 5.51 29.17 25.09
CA LEU A 460 6.08 28.16 24.21
C LEU A 460 7.62 28.17 24.25
N MET A 461 8.22 29.36 24.35
CA MET A 461 9.67 29.56 24.37
C MET A 461 10.27 29.58 25.79
N GLY A 462 9.43 29.56 26.84
CA GLY A 462 9.89 29.62 28.24
C GLY A 462 10.45 30.99 28.64
N GLU A 463 10.01 32.05 27.97
CA GLU A 463 10.49 33.43 28.13
C GLU A 463 9.60 34.22 29.11
N MET A 464 9.18 33.57 30.19
CA MET A 464 8.41 34.21 31.26
C MET A 464 9.35 34.82 32.28
N ASP A 465 8.92 35.93 32.88
CA ASP A 465 9.69 36.62 33.93
C ASP A 465 9.89 35.72 35.17
N GLU A 466 8.99 34.74 35.34
CA GLU A 466 9.04 33.71 36.37
C GLU A 466 9.53 32.37 35.78
N HIS A 467 10.38 31.66 36.54
CA HIS A 467 10.73 30.28 36.21
C HIS A 467 9.54 29.36 36.51
N LEU A 468 8.82 28.97 35.47
CA LEU A 468 7.68 28.06 35.57
C LEU A 468 8.08 26.62 35.27
N GLU A 469 7.58 25.68 36.07
CA GLU A 469 7.67 24.27 35.75
C GLU A 469 6.77 23.91 34.56
N ARG A 470 7.08 22.81 33.87
CA ARG A 470 6.34 22.34 32.69
C ARG A 470 4.82 22.22 32.94
N GLN A 471 4.42 21.73 34.10
CA GLN A 471 3.00 21.59 34.44
C GLN A 471 2.31 22.97 34.53
N GLN A 472 3.00 23.97 35.06
CA GLN A 472 2.50 25.34 35.14
C GLN A 472 2.43 25.99 33.75
N LEU A 473 3.45 25.77 32.90
CA LEU A 473 3.43 26.23 31.51
C LEU A 473 2.23 25.66 30.75
N ILE A 474 1.95 24.36 30.87
CA ILE A 474 0.80 23.71 30.25
C ILE A 474 -0.51 24.29 30.79
N SER A 475 -0.62 24.47 32.12
CA SER A 475 -1.82 25.06 32.73
C SER A 475 -2.10 26.47 32.21
N ARG A 476 -1.07 27.32 32.13
CA ARG A 476 -1.19 28.67 31.58
C ARG A 476 -1.49 28.67 30.08
N PHE A 477 -0.91 27.74 29.33
CA PHE A 477 -1.19 27.61 27.91
C PHE A 477 -2.64 27.17 27.66
N GLN A 478 -3.19 26.30 28.53
CA GLN A 478 -4.59 25.87 28.47
C GLN A 478 -5.57 27.03 28.63
N GLU A 479 -5.25 28.04 29.45
CA GLU A 479 -6.06 29.27 29.59
C GLU A 479 -6.16 30.07 28.28
N LEU A 480 -5.27 29.82 27.32
CA LEU A 480 -5.18 30.51 26.02
C LEU A 480 -5.63 29.64 24.83
N SER A 481 -6.28 28.50 25.09
CA SER A 481 -6.81 27.62 24.05
C SER A 481 -8.14 26.98 24.43
N ASP A 482 -9.07 26.94 23.47
CA ASP A 482 -10.33 26.21 23.58
C ASP A 482 -10.15 24.68 23.49
N HIS A 483 -8.99 24.24 23.02
CA HIS A 483 -8.65 22.83 22.89
C HIS A 483 -7.92 22.32 24.13
N LYS A 484 -8.16 21.06 24.49
CA LYS A 484 -7.47 20.42 25.62
C LYS A 484 -6.00 20.19 25.29
N VAL A 485 -5.12 20.95 25.94
CA VAL A 485 -3.66 20.87 25.78
C VAL A 485 -3.15 19.55 26.36
N PRO A 486 -2.36 18.76 25.61
CA PRO A 486 -1.83 17.50 26.10
C PRO A 486 -0.87 17.69 27.26
N THR A 487 -1.08 16.92 28.33
CA THR A 487 -0.25 16.99 29.55
C THR A 487 1.15 16.41 29.37
N ASP A 488 1.38 15.66 28.30
CA ASP A 488 2.65 15.06 27.89
C ASP A 488 3.43 15.94 26.90
N TRP A 489 2.84 17.05 26.43
CA TRP A 489 3.52 18.00 25.55
C TRP A 489 4.77 18.60 26.22
N ARG A 490 5.90 18.56 25.51
CA ARG A 490 7.21 18.98 26.01
C ARG A 490 7.51 20.42 25.62
N ILE A 491 7.04 21.35 26.45
CA ILE A 491 7.39 22.78 26.40
C ILE A 491 8.15 23.19 27.68
N PRO A 492 9.06 24.18 27.63
CA PRO A 492 9.33 25.07 26.49
C PRO A 492 10.15 24.42 25.37
N ILE A 493 10.03 24.95 24.15
CA ILE A 493 10.86 24.55 22.99
C ILE A 493 12.28 25.08 23.19
N ARG A 494 13.27 24.21 23.09
CA ARG A 494 14.67 24.58 23.28
C ARG A 494 15.24 25.27 22.03
N VAL A 495 15.80 26.47 22.20
CA VAL A 495 16.51 27.16 21.12
C VAL A 495 17.95 26.66 21.03
N VAL A 496 18.41 26.36 19.82
CA VAL A 496 19.77 25.86 19.56
C VAL A 496 20.49 26.67 18.50
N GLU A 497 21.80 26.83 18.66
CA GLU A 497 22.65 27.48 17.67
C GLU A 497 22.98 26.52 16.51
N SER A 498 22.59 26.91 15.30
CA SER A 498 22.62 26.04 14.13
C SER A 498 23.96 26.05 13.39
N ARG A 499 24.64 27.19 13.36
CA ARG A 499 25.77 27.44 12.45
C ARG A 499 26.97 26.54 12.73
N GLU A 500 27.35 26.41 13.99
CA GLU A 500 28.49 25.59 14.40
C GLU A 500 28.23 24.09 14.18
N VAL A 501 26.98 23.65 14.40
CA VAL A 501 26.59 22.25 14.19
C VAL A 501 26.55 21.90 12.70
N ILE A 502 26.12 22.84 11.85
CA ILE A 502 26.15 22.68 10.40
C ILE A 502 27.60 22.65 9.89
N ARG A 503 28.45 23.58 10.38
CA ARG A 503 29.88 23.63 10.03
C ARG A 503 30.58 22.31 10.37
N ARG A 504 30.43 21.82 11.61
CA ARG A 504 30.95 20.50 12.01
C ARG A 504 30.33 19.37 11.21
N GLY A 505 29.04 19.46 10.86
CA GLY A 505 28.39 18.48 10.00
C GLY A 505 29.10 18.28 8.66
N PHE A 506 29.64 19.35 8.07
CA PHE A 506 30.46 19.26 6.86
C PHE A 506 31.88 18.73 7.12
N GLU A 507 32.49 19.09 8.25
CA GLU A 507 33.86 18.67 8.60
C GLU A 507 33.92 17.19 8.99
N ASP A 508 32.92 16.72 9.72
CA ASP A 508 32.80 15.34 10.20
C ASP A 508 32.24 14.39 9.13
N GLY A 509 31.89 14.89 7.93
CA GLY A 509 31.30 14.11 6.84
C GLY A 509 29.85 13.67 7.05
N ARG A 510 29.15 14.18 8.09
CA ARG A 510 27.72 13.90 8.33
C ARG A 510 26.81 14.52 7.27
N LEU A 511 27.22 15.67 6.71
CA LEU A 511 26.54 16.33 5.60
C LEU A 511 27.27 16.02 4.29
N PRO A 512 26.55 15.54 3.25
CA PRO A 512 27.15 15.29 1.96
C PRO A 512 27.52 16.62 1.26
N PRO A 513 28.47 16.61 0.31
CA PRO A 513 28.91 17.83 -0.40
C PRO A 513 27.76 18.60 -1.07
N VAL A 514 26.73 17.88 -1.55
CA VAL A 514 25.52 18.48 -2.14
C VAL A 514 24.76 19.39 -1.16
N ALA A 515 24.81 19.11 0.14
CA ALA A 515 24.13 19.90 1.15
C ALA A 515 24.63 21.35 1.18
N ARG A 516 25.90 21.60 0.80
CA ARG A 516 26.46 22.96 0.68
C ARG A 516 25.85 23.73 -0.48
N LYS A 517 25.68 23.07 -1.63
CA LYS A 517 24.98 23.66 -2.77
C LYS A 517 23.53 23.99 -2.41
N ILE A 518 22.85 23.10 -1.70
CA ILE A 518 21.47 23.30 -1.25
C ILE A 518 21.37 24.47 -0.28
N ALA A 519 22.23 24.52 0.74
CA ALA A 519 22.26 25.61 1.71
C ALA A 519 22.37 26.99 1.04
N ASN A 520 23.21 27.13 0.01
CA ASN A 520 23.40 28.39 -0.73
C ASN A 520 22.18 28.84 -1.55
N HIS A 521 21.23 27.94 -1.86
CA HIS A 521 20.00 28.26 -2.58
C HIS A 521 18.79 28.46 -1.65
N LEU A 522 18.97 28.19 -0.35
CA LEU A 522 17.95 28.43 0.66
C LEU A 522 18.17 29.80 1.30
N SER A 523 17.10 30.41 1.81
CA SER A 523 17.25 31.56 2.70
C SER A 523 17.91 31.14 4.01
N ASP A 524 18.55 32.08 4.71
CA ASP A 524 19.28 31.81 5.97
C ASP A 524 18.45 31.02 6.99
N ILE A 525 17.16 31.36 7.13
CA ILE A 525 16.24 30.63 8.01
C ILE A 525 16.02 29.19 7.56
N ASN A 526 15.74 28.97 6.28
CA ASN A 526 15.49 27.62 5.75
C ASN A 526 16.78 26.79 5.79
N ALA A 527 17.92 27.39 5.46
CA ALA A 527 19.22 26.75 5.60
C ALA A 527 19.48 26.35 7.05
N SER A 528 19.24 27.25 8.01
CA SER A 528 19.42 26.96 9.43
C SER A 528 18.58 25.76 9.87
N VAL A 529 17.29 25.70 9.51
CA VAL A 529 16.37 24.67 10.00
C VAL A 529 16.62 23.34 9.31
N PHE A 530 16.57 23.32 7.97
CA PHE A 530 16.58 22.06 7.23
C PHE A 530 17.97 21.41 7.20
N VAL A 531 19.05 22.20 7.09
CA VAL A 531 20.42 21.67 7.09
C VAL A 531 20.85 21.27 8.50
N TYR A 532 20.37 21.96 9.55
CA TYR A 532 20.56 21.50 10.93
C TYR A 532 19.91 20.14 11.17
N GLY A 533 18.64 19.97 10.77
CA GLY A 533 17.95 18.68 10.85
C GLY A 533 18.71 17.59 10.10
N TRP A 534 19.23 17.90 8.91
CA TRP A 534 20.07 16.98 8.14
C TRP A 534 21.36 16.58 8.88
N SER A 535 22.11 17.57 9.41
CA SER A 535 23.40 17.36 10.10
C SER A 535 23.25 16.53 11.37
N THR A 536 22.12 16.68 12.06
CA THR A 536 21.84 16.03 13.35
C THR A 536 21.06 14.72 13.20
N GLY A 537 20.55 14.42 12.00
CA GLY A 537 19.66 13.28 11.77
C GLY A 537 18.29 13.42 12.44
N LEU A 538 17.92 14.62 12.89
CA LEU A 538 16.62 14.89 13.51
C LEU A 538 15.53 15.07 12.44
N MET A 539 14.32 14.59 12.75
CA MET A 539 13.16 14.91 11.94
C MET A 539 12.84 16.40 12.08
N THR A 540 12.84 17.10 10.95
CA THR A 540 12.33 18.46 10.83
C THR A 540 10.83 18.43 10.56
N ILE A 541 10.05 19.10 11.37
CA ILE A 541 8.61 19.28 11.15
C ILE A 541 8.38 20.69 10.58
N SER A 542 7.66 20.81 9.45
CA SER A 542 7.42 22.09 8.77
C SER A 542 6.07 22.10 8.04
N SER A 543 5.49 23.27 7.79
CA SER A 543 4.37 23.44 6.84
C SER A 543 4.84 23.97 5.48
N ASN A 544 6.15 24.17 5.30
CA ASN A 544 6.74 24.73 4.09
C ASN A 544 7.02 23.64 3.05
N ARG A 545 5.94 23.15 2.41
CA ARG A 545 6.01 22.13 1.36
C ARG A 545 6.92 22.54 0.20
N THR A 546 6.93 23.82 -0.17
CA THR A 546 7.72 24.32 -1.30
C THR A 546 9.22 24.12 -1.04
N VAL A 547 9.71 24.48 0.15
CA VAL A 547 11.12 24.30 0.50
C VAL A 547 11.48 22.82 0.62
N ALA A 548 10.64 22.02 1.28
CA ALA A 548 10.87 20.58 1.35
C ALA A 548 10.99 19.96 -0.05
N LYS A 549 10.09 20.33 -0.98
CA LYS A 549 10.13 19.82 -2.36
C LYS A 549 11.29 20.36 -3.18
N GLN A 550 11.68 21.61 -2.95
CA GLN A 550 12.86 22.21 -3.56
C GLN A 550 14.13 21.47 -3.14
N ILE A 551 14.27 21.14 -1.86
CA ILE A 551 15.38 20.35 -1.34
C ILE A 551 15.39 18.97 -2.00
N GLU A 552 14.25 18.26 -2.01
CA GLU A 552 14.13 16.96 -2.69
C GLU A 552 14.59 17.04 -4.15
N THR A 553 14.07 18.00 -4.90
CA THR A 553 14.37 18.18 -6.32
C THR A 553 15.85 18.49 -6.53
N MET A 554 16.45 19.29 -5.66
CA MET A 554 17.86 19.65 -5.78
C MET A 554 18.79 18.48 -5.45
N ILE A 555 18.43 17.66 -4.46
CA ILE A 555 19.15 16.42 -4.14
C ILE A 555 19.12 15.50 -5.36
N GLU A 556 17.95 15.20 -5.90
CA GLU A 556 17.83 14.29 -7.05
C GLU A 556 18.56 14.83 -8.29
N LYS A 557 18.55 16.13 -8.54
CA LYS A 557 19.31 16.75 -9.64
C LYS A 557 20.83 16.68 -9.48
N ASN A 558 21.33 16.60 -8.24
CA ASN A 558 22.77 16.62 -7.93
C ASN A 558 23.27 15.26 -7.42
N ARG A 559 22.44 14.21 -7.47
CA ARG A 559 22.75 12.87 -6.96
C ARG A 559 23.91 12.22 -7.71
N GLY A 560 23.96 12.39 -9.03
CA GLY A 560 24.90 11.63 -9.87
C GLY A 560 24.66 10.14 -9.68
N ASP A 561 25.74 9.38 -9.47
CA ASP A 561 25.72 7.92 -9.28
C ASP A 561 25.64 7.49 -7.80
N ASP A 562 25.45 8.44 -6.87
CA ASP A 562 25.33 8.14 -5.44
C ASP A 562 23.90 7.75 -5.06
N ASP A 563 23.56 6.47 -5.21
CA ASP A 563 22.26 5.93 -4.83
C ASP A 563 22.02 5.93 -3.31
N ASP A 564 23.07 6.03 -2.49
CA ASP A 564 22.98 6.09 -1.04
C ASP A 564 22.78 7.50 -0.49
N LEU A 565 22.88 8.53 -1.35
CA LEU A 565 22.63 9.92 -0.96
C LEU A 565 21.21 10.09 -0.39
N ARG A 566 21.14 10.56 0.86
CA ARG A 566 19.88 10.86 1.56
C ARG A 566 19.78 12.33 1.90
N GLY A 567 18.59 12.88 1.77
CA GLY A 567 18.26 14.22 2.21
C GLY A 567 17.85 14.33 3.68
N PRO A 568 17.48 15.54 4.12
CA PRO A 568 16.93 15.74 5.46
C PRO A 568 15.62 14.96 5.64
N PHE A 569 15.41 14.44 6.85
CA PHE A 569 14.13 13.87 7.24
C PHE A 569 13.14 14.99 7.53
N VAL A 570 12.17 15.19 6.65
CA VAL A 570 11.16 16.24 6.78
C VAL A 570 9.76 15.62 6.84
N TRP A 571 9.01 15.94 7.89
CA TRP A 571 7.57 15.77 7.90
C TRP A 571 6.91 17.11 7.54
N VAL A 572 6.05 17.08 6.53
CA VAL A 572 5.34 18.26 6.05
C VAL A 572 3.91 18.21 6.55
N CYS A 573 3.53 19.19 7.36
CA CYS A 573 2.14 19.47 7.68
C CYS A 573 1.47 20.10 6.45
N ASP A 574 0.38 19.50 5.98
CA ASP A 574 -0.34 19.97 4.78
C ASP A 574 -1.03 21.32 4.98
N THR A 575 -1.21 21.72 6.22
CA THR A 575 -1.86 22.97 6.59
C THR A 575 -0.81 23.97 7.09
N ALA A 576 -0.68 25.08 6.38
CA ALA A 576 0.01 26.26 6.86
C ALA A 576 -0.97 27.17 7.60
N ARG A 577 -0.48 27.90 8.61
CA ARG A 577 -1.28 28.84 9.39
C ARG A 577 -0.68 30.24 9.35
N SER A 578 -1.58 31.19 9.20
CA SER A 578 -1.29 32.61 9.39
C SER A 578 -1.59 33.01 10.83
N LEU A 579 -1.02 34.12 11.28
CA LEU A 579 -1.55 34.85 12.43
C LEU A 579 -2.80 35.63 11.98
N VAL A 580 -3.76 35.84 12.89
CA VAL A 580 -4.99 36.60 12.56
C VAL A 580 -4.64 38.04 12.15
N GLY A 581 -3.56 38.57 12.73
CA GLY A 581 -3.12 39.93 12.52
C GLY A 581 -3.90 40.93 13.39
N LYS A 582 -3.26 42.03 13.79
CA LYS A 582 -3.99 43.17 14.35
C LYS A 582 -4.96 43.71 13.30
N GLU A 583 -6.22 43.97 13.67
CA GLU A 583 -7.09 44.83 12.87
C GLU A 583 -6.32 46.12 12.59
N LYS A 584 -6.06 46.40 11.30
CA LYS A 584 -5.55 47.71 10.93
C LYS A 584 -6.65 48.69 11.28
N ASN A 585 -6.49 49.39 12.40
CA ASN A 585 -7.02 50.74 12.57
C ASN A 585 -6.42 51.60 11.46
N ARG A 586 -6.92 51.43 10.24
CA ARG A 586 -6.70 52.36 9.15
C ARG A 586 -7.54 53.56 9.55
N LYS A 587 -6.83 54.59 10.04
CA LYS A 587 -7.39 55.84 10.55
C LYS A 587 -8.61 56.26 9.75
N SER A 588 -9.63 56.66 10.51
CA SER A 588 -10.87 57.34 10.12
C SER A 588 -10.72 58.30 8.95
#